data_AF-A0A524DHF1-F1
#
_entry.id   AF-A0A524DHF1-F1
#
_cell.length_a   1.000
_cell.length_b   1.000
_cell.length_c   1.000
_cell.angle_alpha   90.00
_cell.angle_beta   90.00
_cell.angle_gamma   90.00
#
_symmetry.space_group_name_H-M   'P 1'
#
loop_
_entity.id
_entity.type
_entity.pdbx_description
1 polymer ?
#
loop_
_entity_poly.entity_id
_entity_poly.type
_entity_poly.pdbx_seq_one_letter_code
_entity_poly.pdbx_strand_id
1 'polypeptide(L)' 'MVARNAVDLLIDHLEKTAIGLTEQARAFTMHANRKKITKNDLVLAIKYL' A
#
# COMPACT_ATOMS: atom_id res chain seq x y z
N MET A 1 15.35 25.16 -0.38
CA MET A 1 15.57 23.69 -0.39
C MET A 1 14.65 23.08 0.64
N VAL A 2 13.88 22.05 0.30
CA VAL A 2 13.09 21.29 1.28
C VAL A 2 14.09 20.72 2.31
N ALA A 3 13.78 20.84 3.61
CA ALA A 3 14.66 20.31 4.65
C ALA A 3 14.82 18.80 4.43
N ARG A 4 16.06 18.29 4.41
CA ARG A 4 16.37 16.87 4.20
C ARG A 4 15.48 15.96 5.07
N ASN A 5 15.32 16.32 6.33
CA ASN A 5 14.47 15.61 7.28
C ASN A 5 13.01 15.50 6.84
N ALA A 6 12.45 16.53 6.20
CA ALA A 6 11.08 16.50 5.70
C ALA A 6 10.95 15.56 4.49
N VAL A 7 12.00 15.47 3.66
CA VAL A 7 12.05 14.51 2.56
C VAL A 7 12.16 13.08 3.10
N ASP A 8 13.03 12.84 4.08
CA ASP A 8 13.22 11.52 4.68
C ASP A 8 11.93 11.02 5.37
N LEU A 9 11.22 11.91 6.08
CA LEU A 9 9.92 11.59 6.67
C LEU A 9 8.85 11.26 5.63
N LEU A 10 8.85 11.98 4.50
CA LEU A 10 7.93 11.69 3.40
C LEU A 10 8.23 10.33 2.78
N ILE A 11 9.51 10.01 2.56
CA ILE A 11 9.92 8.71 2.01
C ILE A 11 9.49 7.57 2.94
N ASP A 12 9.77 7.68 4.24
CA ASP A 12 9.38 6.70 5.24
C ASP A 12 7.85 6.52 5.30
N HIS A 13 7.09 7.61 5.24
CA HIS A 13 5.63 7.55 5.20
C HIS A 13 5.10 6.84 3.95
N LEU A 14 5.66 7.13 2.77
CA LEU A 14 5.27 6.50 1.51
C LEU A 14 5.61 5.02 1.48
N GLU A 15 6.78 4.63 2.02
CA GLU A 15 7.18 3.23 2.13
C GLU A 15 6.22 2.45 3.02
N LYS A 16 5.94 2.96 4.23
CA LYS A 16 4.99 2.33 5.17
C LYS A 16 3.59 2.21 4.57
N THR A 17 3.13 3.26 3.90
CA THR A 17 1.83 3.25 3.22
C THR A 17 1.79 2.22 2.10
N ALA A 18 2.85 2.12 1.29
CA ALA A 18 2.92 1.15 0.20
C ALA A 18 2.94 -0.30 0.71
N ILE A 19 3.67 -0.57 1.81
CA ILE A 19 3.69 -1.89 2.46
C ILE A 19 2.30 -2.25 2.96
N GLY A 20 1.66 -1.38 3.76
CA GLY A 20 0.32 -1.64 4.31
C GLY A 20 -0.73 -1.87 3.22
N LEU A 21 -0.70 -1.06 2.16
CA LEU A 21 -1.60 -1.19 1.02
C LEU A 21 -1.41 -2.51 0.27
N THR A 22 -0.15 -2.95 0.11
CA THR A 22 0.17 -4.22 -0.54
C THR A 22 -0.26 -5.42 0.30
N GLU A 23 -0.07 -5.36 1.62
CA GLU A 23 -0.51 -6.41 2.55
C GLU A 23 -2.03 -6.56 2.56
N GLN A 24 -2.76 -5.44 2.61
CA GLN A 24 -4.22 -5.44 2.56
C GLN A 24 -4.76 -5.96 1.22
N ALA A 25 -4.16 -5.53 0.11
CA ALA A 25 -4.50 -6.05 -1.21
C ALA A 25 -4.21 -7.56 -1.33
N ARG A 26 -3.13 -8.05 -0.70
CA ARG A 26 -2.81 -9.48 -0.63
C ARG A 26 -3.90 -10.25 0.13
N ALA A 27 -4.40 -9.72 1.25
CA ALA A 27 -5.49 -10.35 2.00
C ALA A 27 -6.74 -10.50 1.12
N PHE A 28 -7.16 -9.45 0.41
CA PHE A 28 -8.29 -9.52 -0.52
C PHE A 28 -8.07 -10.51 -1.66
N THR A 29 -6.85 -10.54 -2.21
CA THR A 29 -6.45 -11.51 -3.24
C THR A 29 -6.61 -12.95 -2.74
N MET A 30 -6.17 -13.22 -1.50
CA MET A 30 -6.30 -14.54 -0.86
C MET A 30 -7.77 -14.91 -0.58
N HIS A 31 -8.57 -13.97 -0.06
CA HIS A 31 -10.00 -14.19 0.16
C HIS A 31 -10.76 -14.49 -1.14
N ALA A 32 -10.31 -13.92 -2.25
CA ALA A 32 -10.86 -14.19 -3.58
C ALA A 32 -10.27 -15.44 -4.26
N ASN A 33 -9.45 -16.23 -3.56
CA ASN A 33 -8.77 -17.44 -4.05
C ASN A 33 -7.93 -17.21 -5.32
N ARG A 34 -7.35 -16.02 -5.47
CA ARG A 34 -6.48 -15.65 -6.59
C ARG A 34 -5.02 -15.67 -6.13
N LYS A 35 -4.10 -15.98 -7.07
CA LYS A 35 -2.65 -16.01 -6.80
C LYS A 35 -1.95 -14.68 -7.06
N LYS A 36 -2.54 -13.81 -7.89
CA LYS A 36 -1.98 -12.53 -8.30
C LYS A 36 -2.89 -11.39 -7.83
N ILE A 37 -2.28 -10.35 -7.28
CA ILE A 37 -2.95 -9.10 -6.93
C ILE A 37 -3.46 -8.45 -8.21
N THR A 38 -4.68 -7.93 -8.18
CA THR A 38 -5.30 -7.21 -9.30
C THR A 38 -5.58 -5.76 -8.91
N LYS A 39 -5.90 -4.93 -9.91
CA LYS A 39 -6.36 -3.56 -9.71
C LYS A 39 -7.52 -3.47 -8.71
N ASN A 40 -8.45 -4.42 -8.74
CA ASN A 40 -9.61 -4.40 -7.85
C ASN A 40 -9.22 -4.60 -6.39
N ASP A 41 -8.22 -5.45 -6.11
CA ASP A 41 -7.71 -5.64 -4.74
C ASP A 41 -7.02 -4.39 -4.22
N LEU A 42 -6.25 -3.72 -5.08
CA LEU A 42 -5.60 -2.45 -4.74
C LEU A 42 -6.61 -1.33 -4.51
N VAL A 43 -7.63 -1.21 -5.36
CA VAL A 43 -8.71 -0.23 -5.19
C VAL A 43 -9.48 -0.50 -3.89
N LEU A 44 -9.73 -1.77 -3.58
CA LEU A 44 -10.38 -2.16 -2.33
C LEU A 44 -9.48 -1.87 -1.11
N ALA A 45 -8.17 -2.11 -1.23
CA ALA A 45 -7.18 -1.79 -0.21
C ALA A 45 -7.14 -0.29 0.05
N ILE A 46 -7.07 0.56 -0.98
CA ILE A 46 -7.13 2.02 -0.83
C ILE A 46 -8.40 2.48 -0.11
N LYS A 47 -9.54 1.82 -0.37
CA LYS A 47 -10.81 2.18 0.25
C LYS A 47 -10.89 1.84 1.75
N TYR A 48 -10.17 0.81 2.18
CA TYR A 48 -10.27 0.25 3.53
C TYR A 48 -8.94 0.22 4.30
N LEU A 49 -7.92 0.93 3.81
CA LEU A 49 -6.74 1.33 4.57
C LEU A 49 -7.10 2.53 5.45
#